data_AF-A0A9C8H4B9-F1
#
_entry.id   AF-A0A9C8H4B9-F1
#
_cell.length_a   1.000
_cell.length_b   1.000
_cell.length_c   1.000
_cell.angle_alpha   90.00
_cell.angle_beta   90.00
_cell.angle_gamma   90.00
#
_symmetry.space_group_name_H-M   'P 1'
#
loop_
_entity.id
_entity.type
_entity.pdbx_description
1 polymer ?
#
loop_
_entity_poly.entity_id
_entity_poly.type
_entity_poly.pdbx_seq_one_letter_code
_entity_poly.pdbx_strand_id
1 'polypeptide(L)'
;MTSLDSSADGTRANGRLLTLAVGLAFAAIFVGLAARAITLGTPLGAGAFLPFVLPIAFWVARSDMKTMKIPNQAVLALVFVFALVGPVALPLEIWAWCWVHLGIVLVLGFVMSTFGMIGAGDAKFAAAMAPFVALTDLGGFLFLFAAVTVFAFLGHRLVRRSPAVRRALAGWESWERRDFPMGIALAGALVCYLALVALGAMPSSR
;
A
#
# COMPACT_ATOMS: atom_id res chain seq x y z
N MET A 1 27.80 -35.71 -21.73
CA MET A 1 27.97 -34.44 -20.98
C MET A 1 26.63 -33.72 -20.96
N THR A 2 25.79 -34.02 -19.97
CA THR A 2 24.47 -33.38 -19.78
C THR A 2 24.15 -33.43 -18.29
N SER A 3 24.87 -32.65 -17.49
CA SER A 3 24.41 -32.27 -16.15
C SER A 3 23.36 -31.17 -16.33
N LEU A 4 22.13 -31.59 -16.65
CA LEU A 4 20.98 -30.69 -16.64
C LEU A 4 20.80 -30.17 -15.22
N ASP A 5 20.68 -28.85 -15.14
CA ASP A 5 20.67 -28.01 -13.95
C ASP A 5 19.39 -28.24 -13.11
N SER A 6 19.29 -29.41 -12.45
CA SER A 6 18.15 -29.86 -11.65
C SER A 6 17.81 -28.90 -10.49
N SER A 7 18.81 -28.17 -9.98
CA SER A 7 18.66 -27.17 -8.92
C SER A 7 17.92 -25.91 -9.40
N ALA A 8 18.10 -25.51 -10.66
CA ALA A 8 17.42 -24.36 -11.25
C ALA A 8 15.92 -24.63 -11.49
N ASP A 9 15.56 -25.86 -11.86
CA ASP A 9 14.17 -26.28 -12.03
C ASP A 9 13.42 -26.38 -10.69
N GLY A 10 14.06 -26.93 -9.65
CA GLY A 10 13.47 -26.97 -8.30
C GLY A 10 13.18 -25.59 -7.71
N THR A 11 14.08 -24.62 -7.93
CA THR A 11 13.91 -23.24 -7.44
C THR A 11 12.76 -22.51 -8.15
N ARG A 12 12.60 -22.71 -9.47
CA ARG A 12 11.49 -22.14 -10.25
C ARG A 12 10.15 -22.78 -9.89
N ALA A 13 10.13 -24.10 -9.64
CA ALA A 13 8.93 -24.81 -9.19
C ALA A 13 8.46 -24.29 -7.83
N ASN A 14 9.38 -24.14 -6.86
CA ASN A 14 9.08 -23.58 -5.54
C ASN A 14 8.55 -22.15 -5.61
N GLY A 15 9.13 -21.31 -6.48
CA GLY A 15 8.64 -19.94 -6.70
C GLY A 15 7.22 -19.88 -7.28
N ARG A 16 6.91 -20.76 -8.23
CA ARG A 16 5.56 -20.89 -8.80
C ARG A 16 4.55 -21.39 -7.77
N LEU A 17 4.91 -22.41 -6.98
CA LEU A 17 4.06 -22.94 -5.91
C LEU A 17 3.75 -21.87 -4.85
N LEU A 18 4.74 -21.09 -4.43
CA LEU A 18 4.52 -19.98 -3.49
C LEU A 18 3.58 -18.92 -4.07
N THR A 19 3.75 -18.56 -5.33
CA THR A 19 2.90 -17.56 -5.99
C THR A 19 1.46 -18.05 -6.10
N LEU A 20 1.26 -19.33 -6.46
CA LEU A 20 -0.05 -19.95 -6.50
C LEU A 20 -0.70 -20.02 -5.11
N ALA A 21 0.06 -20.43 -4.08
CA ALA A 21 -0.44 -20.50 -2.72
C ALA A 21 -0.89 -19.13 -2.19
N VAL A 22 -0.10 -18.08 -2.44
CA VAL A 22 -0.45 -16.70 -2.07
C VAL A 22 -1.69 -16.23 -2.84
N GLY A 23 -1.77 -16.51 -4.14
CA GLY A 23 -2.94 -16.17 -4.96
C GLY A 23 -4.21 -16.88 -4.47
N LEU A 24 -4.12 -18.16 -4.16
CA LEU A 24 -5.22 -18.94 -3.59
C LEU A 24 -5.65 -18.43 -2.22
N ALA A 25 -4.70 -18.03 -1.36
CA ALA A 25 -5.01 -17.43 -0.06
C ALA A 25 -5.79 -16.11 -0.24
N PHE A 26 -5.35 -15.23 -1.15
CA PHE A 26 -6.09 -14.00 -1.44
C PHE A 26 -7.47 -14.27 -2.03
N ALA A 27 -7.61 -15.24 -2.93
CA ALA A 27 -8.90 -15.64 -3.47
C ALA A 27 -9.83 -16.18 -2.38
N ALA A 28 -9.34 -17.02 -1.48
CA ALA A 28 -10.11 -17.56 -0.36
C ALA A 28 -10.57 -16.45 0.61
N ILE A 29 -9.67 -15.50 0.93
CA ILE A 29 -10.02 -14.33 1.74
C ILE A 29 -11.10 -13.50 1.04
N PHE A 30 -10.94 -13.23 -0.25
CA PHE A 30 -11.92 -12.46 -1.03
C PHE A 30 -13.29 -13.14 -1.07
N VAL A 31 -13.34 -14.45 -1.34
CA VAL A 31 -14.58 -15.24 -1.34
C VAL A 31 -15.24 -15.21 0.03
N GLY A 32 -14.47 -15.35 1.12
CA GLY A 32 -14.98 -15.26 2.48
C GLY A 32 -15.57 -13.88 2.80
N LEU A 33 -14.91 -12.81 2.37
CA LEU A 33 -15.41 -11.44 2.52
C LEU A 33 -16.67 -11.20 1.69
N ALA A 34 -16.70 -11.63 0.43
CA ALA A 34 -17.87 -11.53 -0.44
C ALA A 34 -19.08 -12.29 0.12
N ALA A 35 -18.88 -13.52 0.58
CA ALA A 35 -19.93 -14.32 1.22
C ALA A 35 -20.45 -13.62 2.49
N ARG A 36 -19.56 -13.02 3.27
CA ARG A 36 -19.93 -12.22 4.47
C ARG A 36 -20.74 -10.97 4.11
N ALA A 37 -20.35 -10.24 3.07
CA ALA A 37 -21.09 -9.07 2.59
C ALA A 37 -22.52 -9.45 2.14
N ILE A 38 -22.64 -10.55 1.38
CA ILE A 38 -23.93 -11.08 0.91
C ILE A 38 -24.81 -11.52 2.09
N THR A 39 -24.24 -12.23 3.07
CA THR A 39 -25.01 -12.69 4.25
C THR A 39 -25.44 -11.57 5.18
N LEU A 40 -24.63 -10.51 5.32
CA LEU A 40 -24.98 -9.32 6.11
C LEU A 40 -25.92 -8.35 5.37
N GLY A 41 -25.98 -8.42 4.03
CA GLY A 41 -26.75 -7.49 3.21
C GLY A 41 -26.22 -6.06 3.22
N THR A 42 -25.00 -5.84 3.72
CA THR A 42 -24.34 -4.53 3.85
C THR A 42 -22.88 -4.60 3.43
N PRO A 43 -22.31 -3.48 2.94
CA PRO A 43 -20.88 -3.41 2.63
C PRO A 43 -20.03 -3.62 3.88
N LEU A 44 -18.86 -4.24 3.73
CA LEU A 44 -17.97 -4.55 4.86
C LEU A 44 -17.20 -3.34 5.41
N GLY A 45 -17.21 -2.22 4.69
CA GLY A 45 -16.41 -1.03 4.99
C GLY A 45 -14.96 -1.15 4.49
N ALA A 46 -14.22 -0.03 4.55
CA ALA A 46 -12.88 0.05 3.99
C ALA A 46 -11.86 -0.90 4.67
N GLY A 47 -12.13 -1.38 5.88
CA GLY A 47 -11.30 -2.38 6.55
C GLY A 47 -11.10 -3.68 5.74
N ALA A 48 -12.02 -4.01 4.83
CA ALA A 48 -11.91 -5.19 3.95
C ALA A 48 -10.73 -5.12 2.97
N PHE A 49 -10.18 -3.93 2.71
CA PHE A 49 -9.00 -3.77 1.86
C PHE A 49 -7.69 -4.17 2.57
N LEU A 50 -7.66 -4.13 3.91
CA LEU A 50 -6.45 -4.28 4.72
C LEU A 50 -5.61 -5.53 4.38
N PRO A 51 -6.16 -6.77 4.29
CA PRO A 51 -5.35 -7.94 4.00
C PRO A 51 -4.65 -7.89 2.63
N PHE A 52 -5.24 -7.19 1.65
CA PHE A 52 -4.68 -7.03 0.31
C PHE A 52 -3.71 -5.86 0.20
N VAL A 53 -3.96 -4.77 0.94
CA VAL A 53 -3.12 -3.57 0.95
C VAL A 53 -1.83 -3.80 1.74
N LEU A 54 -1.88 -4.54 2.84
CA LEU A 54 -0.73 -4.80 3.73
C LEU A 54 0.53 -5.35 3.01
N PRO A 55 0.46 -6.39 2.16
CA PRO A 55 1.63 -6.87 1.42
C PRO A 55 2.17 -5.84 0.42
N ILE A 56 1.29 -5.05 -0.22
CA ILE A 56 1.70 -4.00 -1.16
C ILE A 56 2.38 -2.85 -0.41
N ALA A 57 1.82 -2.44 0.72
CA ALA A 57 2.39 -1.43 1.60
C ALA A 57 3.79 -1.82 2.09
N PHE A 58 3.97 -3.09 2.48
CA PHE A 58 5.28 -3.61 2.86
C PHE A 58 6.26 -3.60 1.69
N TRP A 59 5.83 -3.99 0.49
CA TRP A 59 6.66 -3.95 -0.72
C TRP A 59 7.10 -2.52 -1.04
N VAL A 60 6.19 -1.55 -0.97
CA VAL A 60 6.47 -0.13 -1.19
C VAL A 60 7.48 0.39 -0.17
N ALA A 61 7.23 0.18 1.12
CA ALA A 61 8.13 0.61 2.19
C ALA A 61 9.53 0.04 2.03
N ARG A 62 9.65 -1.25 1.66
CA ARG A 62 10.94 -1.89 1.40
C ARG A 62 11.62 -1.35 0.15
N SER A 63 10.89 -1.17 -0.96
CA SER A 63 11.45 -0.66 -2.21
C SER A 63 11.96 0.77 -2.05
N ASP A 64 11.17 1.60 -1.37
CA ASP A 64 11.51 2.99 -1.11
C ASP A 64 12.70 3.10 -0.16
N MET A 65 12.78 2.27 0.87
CA MET A 65 13.98 2.19 1.71
C MET A 65 15.23 1.73 0.96
N LYS A 66 15.10 0.72 0.09
CA LYS A 66 16.26 0.15 -0.61
C LYS A 66 16.76 1.04 -1.74
N THR A 67 15.85 1.63 -2.52
CA THR A 67 16.14 2.27 -3.81
C THR A 67 15.57 3.68 -3.93
N MET A 68 14.94 4.23 -2.89
CA MET A 68 14.27 5.55 -2.89
C MET A 68 13.30 5.73 -4.07
N LYS A 69 12.68 4.62 -4.49
CA LYS A 69 11.77 4.55 -5.63
C LYS A 69 10.56 3.70 -5.26
N ILE A 70 9.38 4.28 -5.46
CA ILE A 70 8.11 3.56 -5.43
C ILE A 70 7.91 2.89 -6.80
N PRO A 71 7.78 1.55 -6.86
CA PRO A 71 7.61 0.85 -8.12
C PRO A 71 6.20 1.08 -8.67
N ASN A 72 6.10 1.43 -9.97
CA ASN A 72 4.80 1.62 -10.63
C ASN A 72 3.88 0.38 -10.50
N GLN A 73 4.47 -0.81 -10.43
CA GLN A 73 3.72 -2.05 -10.22
C GLN A 73 2.98 -2.06 -8.88
N ALA A 74 3.52 -1.47 -7.81
CA ALA A 74 2.82 -1.37 -6.53
C ALA A 74 1.66 -0.37 -6.59
N VAL A 75 1.84 0.74 -7.31
CA VAL A 75 0.77 1.72 -7.58
C VAL A 75 -0.38 1.05 -8.33
N LEU A 76 -0.06 0.31 -9.40
CA LEU A 76 -1.06 -0.44 -10.17
C LEU A 76 -1.72 -1.55 -9.34
N ALA A 77 -0.96 -2.23 -8.47
CA ALA A 77 -1.51 -3.25 -7.58
C ALA A 77 -2.53 -2.66 -6.60
N LEU A 78 -2.29 -1.48 -6.03
CA LEU A 78 -3.28 -0.78 -5.20
C LEU A 78 -4.56 -0.47 -5.97
N VAL A 79 -4.42 0.08 -7.18
CA VAL A 79 -5.57 0.39 -8.04
C VAL A 79 -6.36 -0.87 -8.37
N PHE A 80 -5.67 -1.97 -8.66
CA PHE A 80 -6.30 -3.26 -8.95
C PHE A 80 -7.03 -3.84 -7.73
N VAL A 81 -6.43 -3.74 -6.53
CA VAL A 81 -7.09 -4.11 -5.28
C VAL A 81 -8.36 -3.29 -5.07
N PHE A 82 -8.32 -1.97 -5.29
CA PHE A 82 -9.51 -1.13 -5.20
C PHE A 82 -10.59 -1.53 -6.21
N ALA A 83 -10.20 -1.85 -7.44
CA ALA A 83 -11.13 -2.27 -8.48
C ALA A 83 -11.86 -3.58 -8.15
N LEU A 84 -11.14 -4.58 -7.62
CA LEU A 84 -11.72 -5.90 -7.35
C LEU A 84 -12.42 -5.98 -6.00
N VAL A 85 -11.82 -5.42 -4.96
CA VAL A 85 -12.33 -5.53 -3.58
C VAL A 85 -13.37 -4.45 -3.29
N GLY A 86 -13.32 -3.33 -4.00
CA GLY A 86 -14.19 -2.18 -3.76
C GLY A 86 -15.68 -2.45 -3.84
N PRO A 87 -16.20 -3.20 -4.84
CA PRO A 87 -17.61 -3.55 -4.92
C PRO A 87 -18.14 -4.38 -3.73
N VAL A 88 -17.25 -5.08 -3.02
CA VAL A 88 -17.58 -5.85 -1.79
C VAL A 88 -17.42 -4.98 -0.54
N ALA A 89 -16.46 -4.05 -0.56
CA ALA A 89 -16.13 -3.21 0.58
C ALA A 89 -17.02 -1.98 0.72
N LEU A 90 -17.57 -1.44 -0.38
CA LEU A 90 -18.27 -0.15 -0.43
C LEU A 90 -19.58 -0.26 -1.22
N PRO A 91 -20.58 0.60 -0.95
CA PRO A 91 -21.71 0.79 -1.85
C PRO A 91 -21.23 1.11 -3.27
N LEU A 92 -21.87 0.53 -4.29
CA LEU A 92 -21.43 0.66 -5.69
C LEU A 92 -21.36 2.11 -6.16
N GLU A 93 -22.27 2.97 -5.71
CA GLU A 93 -22.26 4.40 -6.01
C GLU A 93 -21.03 5.09 -5.43
N ILE A 94 -20.71 4.85 -4.16
CA ILE A 94 -19.53 5.41 -3.50
C ILE A 94 -18.26 4.91 -4.18
N TRP A 95 -18.19 3.61 -4.45
CA TRP A 95 -17.07 3.00 -5.17
C TRP A 95 -16.84 3.64 -6.54
N ALA A 96 -17.91 3.94 -7.29
CA ALA A 96 -17.81 4.62 -8.58
C ALA A 96 -17.22 6.04 -8.42
N TRP A 97 -17.69 6.81 -7.44
CA TRP A 97 -17.19 8.17 -7.18
C TRP A 97 -15.73 8.21 -6.69
N CYS A 98 -15.26 7.19 -5.97
CA CYS A 98 -13.87 7.11 -5.53
C CYS A 98 -12.85 7.11 -6.68
N TRP A 99 -13.23 6.70 -7.89
CA TRP A 99 -12.37 6.80 -9.08
C TRP A 99 -12.10 8.26 -9.46
N VAL A 100 -13.04 9.16 -9.20
CA VAL A 100 -12.85 10.61 -9.39
C VAL A 100 -11.81 11.14 -8.40
N HIS A 101 -11.79 10.64 -7.15
CA HIS A 101 -10.74 11.02 -6.18
C HIS A 101 -9.34 10.67 -6.70
N LEU A 102 -9.17 9.46 -7.26
CA LEU A 102 -7.91 9.07 -7.91
C LEU A 102 -7.53 10.06 -9.00
N GLY A 103 -8.46 10.38 -9.91
CA GLY A 103 -8.23 11.31 -11.01
C GLY A 103 -7.80 12.70 -10.53
N ILE A 104 -8.52 13.27 -9.56
CA ILE A 104 -8.24 14.60 -8.99
C ILE A 104 -6.86 14.61 -8.33
N VAL A 105 -6.57 13.65 -7.44
CA VAL A 105 -5.29 13.59 -6.73
C VAL A 105 -4.13 13.33 -7.69
N LEU A 106 -4.35 12.55 -8.76
CA LEU A 106 -3.35 12.34 -9.80
C LEU A 106 -3.02 13.64 -10.55
N VAL A 107 -4.03 14.41 -10.94
CA VAL A 107 -3.84 15.69 -11.63
C VAL A 107 -3.11 16.68 -10.72
N LEU A 108 -3.56 16.84 -9.47
CA LEU A 108 -2.90 17.71 -8.50
C LEU A 108 -1.46 17.27 -8.23
N GLY A 109 -1.25 15.97 -8.01
CA GLY A 109 0.06 15.37 -7.80
C GLY A 109 1.00 15.57 -8.99
N PHE A 110 0.50 15.42 -10.21
CA PHE A 110 1.25 15.65 -11.45
C PHE A 110 1.68 17.12 -11.58
N VAL A 111 0.78 18.06 -11.31
CA VAL A 111 1.07 19.50 -11.33
C VAL A 111 2.14 19.84 -10.29
N MET A 112 1.97 19.40 -9.03
CA MET A 112 2.96 19.61 -7.96
C MET A 112 4.32 19.00 -8.30
N SER A 113 4.33 17.82 -8.94
CA SER A 113 5.58 17.16 -9.34
C SER A 113 6.28 17.88 -10.48
N THR A 114 5.53 18.48 -11.40
CA THR A 114 6.08 19.31 -12.50
C THR A 114 6.78 20.55 -11.97
N PHE A 115 6.27 21.14 -10.87
CA PHE A 115 6.93 22.24 -10.16
C PHE A 115 8.03 21.79 -9.19
N GLY A 116 8.34 20.50 -9.11
CA GLY A 116 9.40 19.97 -8.24
C GLY A 116 9.06 19.97 -6.74
N MET A 117 7.79 20.15 -6.36
CA MET A 117 7.36 20.19 -4.96
C MET A 117 7.32 18.80 -4.32
N ILE A 118 6.93 17.78 -5.09
CA ILE A 118 6.75 16.39 -4.62
C ILE A 118 7.33 15.43 -5.67
N GLY A 119 7.91 14.31 -5.22
CA GLY A 119 8.41 13.27 -6.10
C GLY A 119 7.30 12.64 -6.96
N ALA A 120 7.57 12.37 -8.24
CA ALA A 120 6.59 11.78 -9.15
C ALA A 120 6.09 10.40 -8.70
N GLY A 121 6.93 9.63 -8.00
CA GLY A 121 6.54 8.34 -7.40
C GLY A 121 5.53 8.52 -6.27
N ASP A 122 5.83 9.43 -5.34
CA ASP A 122 4.97 9.76 -4.19
C ASP A 122 3.61 10.29 -4.66
N ALA A 123 3.61 11.17 -5.67
CA ALA A 123 2.38 11.72 -6.26
C ALA A 123 1.47 10.63 -6.84
N LYS A 124 2.03 9.67 -7.58
CA LYS A 124 1.27 8.54 -8.14
C LYS A 124 0.75 7.61 -7.05
N PHE A 125 1.55 7.37 -6.01
CA PHE A 125 1.13 6.54 -4.89
C PHE A 125 0.04 7.21 -4.04
N ALA A 126 0.16 8.52 -3.81
CA ALA A 126 -0.86 9.36 -3.18
C ALA A 126 -2.19 9.31 -3.96
N ALA A 127 -2.12 9.35 -5.30
CA ALA A 127 -3.30 9.19 -6.14
C ALA A 127 -3.93 7.79 -6.01
N ALA A 128 -3.13 6.74 -5.96
CA ALA A 128 -3.63 5.37 -5.80
C ALA A 128 -4.21 5.08 -4.41
N MET A 129 -3.77 5.78 -3.36
CA MET A 129 -4.37 5.64 -2.02
C MET A 129 -5.67 6.44 -1.86
N ALA A 130 -5.88 7.49 -2.66
CA ALA A 130 -7.02 8.40 -2.49
C ALA A 130 -8.40 7.69 -2.48
N PRO A 131 -8.68 6.69 -3.34
CA PRO A 131 -9.93 5.95 -3.31
C PRO A 131 -10.22 5.20 -2.01
N PHE A 132 -9.17 4.86 -1.25
CA PHE A 132 -9.29 4.10 -0.01
C PHE A 132 -9.69 4.98 1.18
N VAL A 133 -9.54 6.30 1.07
CA VAL A 133 -9.81 7.26 2.15
C VAL A 133 -11.19 7.87 1.93
N ALA A 134 -12.08 7.70 2.89
CA ALA A 134 -13.40 8.33 2.84
C ALA A 134 -13.26 9.86 2.93
N LEU A 135 -14.03 10.59 2.13
CA LEU A 135 -13.98 12.05 2.10
C LEU A 135 -14.37 12.66 3.47
N THR A 136 -15.27 12.01 4.20
CA THR A 136 -15.67 12.36 5.57
C THR A 136 -14.52 12.26 6.57
N ASP A 137 -13.55 11.38 6.30
CA ASP A 137 -12.39 11.15 7.17
C ASP A 137 -11.18 11.98 6.76
N LEU A 138 -11.27 12.81 5.71
CA LEU A 138 -10.11 13.48 5.12
C LEU A 138 -9.29 14.26 6.16
N GLY A 139 -9.95 15.01 7.05
CA GLY A 139 -9.25 15.74 8.11
C GLY A 139 -8.52 14.82 9.09
N GLY A 140 -9.17 13.73 9.51
CA GLY A 140 -8.57 12.72 10.39
C GLY A 140 -7.42 11.96 9.72
N PHE A 141 -7.57 11.64 8.43
CA PHE A 141 -6.53 11.02 7.62
C PHE A 141 -5.32 11.94 7.46
N LEU A 142 -5.51 13.22 7.17
CA LEU A 142 -4.40 14.18 7.05
C LEU A 142 -3.66 14.36 8.38
N PHE A 143 -4.38 14.39 9.51
CA PHE A 143 -3.77 14.40 10.84
C PHE A 143 -2.97 13.11 11.12
N LEU A 144 -3.55 11.95 10.82
CA LEU A 144 -2.88 10.66 10.93
C LEU A 144 -1.63 10.60 10.03
N PHE A 145 -1.74 11.06 8.79
CA PHE A 145 -0.63 11.11 7.84
C PHE A 145 0.51 12.00 8.36
N ALA A 146 0.19 13.17 8.92
CA ALA A 146 1.18 14.03 9.56
C ALA A 146 1.87 13.32 10.74
N ALA A 147 1.10 12.70 11.63
CA ALA A 147 1.65 11.95 12.77
C ALA A 147 2.55 10.79 12.32
N VAL A 148 2.06 9.95 11.40
CA VAL A 148 2.82 8.82 10.85
C VAL A 148 4.08 9.30 10.14
N THR A 149 4.03 10.42 9.43
CA THR A 149 5.22 11.01 8.79
C THR A 149 6.28 11.38 9.82
N VAL A 150 5.89 12.02 10.92
CA VAL A 150 6.81 12.35 12.03
C VAL A 150 7.41 11.07 12.61
N PHE A 151 6.59 10.07 12.96
CA PHE A 151 7.08 8.80 13.51
C PHE A 151 8.00 8.05 12.54
N ALA A 152 7.62 7.98 11.26
CA ALA A 152 8.42 7.32 10.23
C ALA A 152 9.75 8.05 10.01
N PHE A 153 9.75 9.38 10.00
CA PHE A 153 10.97 10.18 9.90
C PHE A 153 11.90 9.97 11.09
N LEU A 154 11.40 10.08 12.32
CA LEU A 154 12.19 9.86 13.53
C LEU A 154 12.70 8.42 13.59
N GLY A 155 11.82 7.45 13.37
CA GLY A 155 12.16 6.03 13.35
C GLY A 155 13.24 5.71 12.32
N HIS A 156 13.08 6.19 11.09
CA HIS A 156 14.09 6.05 10.05
C HIS A 156 15.44 6.65 10.47
N ARG A 157 15.43 7.87 11.05
CA ARG A 157 16.66 8.55 11.48
C ARG A 157 17.35 7.84 12.64
N LEU A 158 16.60 7.25 13.55
CA LEU A 158 17.12 6.45 14.66
C LEU A 158 17.71 5.13 14.16
N VAL A 159 16.97 4.40 13.32
CA VAL A 159 17.41 3.12 12.73
C VAL A 159 18.68 3.32 11.90
N ARG A 160 18.75 4.40 11.11
CA ARG A 160 19.94 4.76 10.33
C ARG A 160 21.19 4.99 11.18
N ARG A 161 21.06 5.37 12.46
CA ARG A 161 22.22 5.53 13.36
C ARG A 161 22.76 4.20 13.87
N SER A 162 22.04 3.09 13.73
CA SER A 162 22.47 1.79 14.22
C SER A 162 23.48 1.12 13.27
N PRO A 163 24.74 0.87 13.71
CA PRO A 163 25.74 0.20 12.88
C PRO A 163 25.39 -1.26 12.59
N ALA A 164 24.63 -1.92 13.46
CA ALA A 164 24.17 -3.29 13.25
C ALA A 164 23.18 -3.36 12.07
N VAL A 165 22.21 -2.44 12.02
CA VAL A 165 21.22 -2.40 10.94
C VAL A 165 21.86 -2.02 9.62
N ARG A 166 22.76 -1.03 9.59
CA ARG A 166 23.47 -0.63 8.37
C ARG A 166 24.32 -1.77 7.79
N ARG A 167 24.93 -2.60 8.64
CA ARG A 167 25.66 -3.80 8.19
C ARG A 167 24.74 -4.88 7.65
N ALA A 168 23.62 -5.14 8.33
CA ALA A 168 22.66 -6.15 7.90
C ALA A 168 21.95 -5.78 6.59
N LEU A 169 21.69 -4.48 6.37
CA LEU A 169 21.00 -3.94 5.21
C LEU A 169 21.95 -3.05 4.38
N ALA A 170 23.14 -3.58 4.11
CA ALA A 170 24.15 -2.89 3.32
C ALA A 170 23.64 -2.57 1.90
N GLY A 171 24.03 -1.41 1.38
CA GLY A 171 23.69 -0.98 0.01
C GLY A 171 22.28 -0.41 -0.17
N TRP A 172 21.52 -0.16 0.90
CA TRP A 172 20.27 0.58 0.79
C TRP A 172 20.53 2.08 0.66
N GLU A 173 19.90 2.69 -0.33
CA GLU A 173 20.13 4.10 -0.70
C GLU A 173 19.65 5.08 0.38
N SER A 174 18.62 4.72 1.16
CA SER A 174 18.08 5.57 2.24
C SER A 174 19.07 5.83 3.39
N TRP A 175 20.07 4.95 3.54
CA TRP A 175 21.14 5.12 4.53
C TRP A 175 22.19 6.13 4.13
N GLU A 176 22.27 6.48 2.85
CA GLU A 176 23.30 7.37 2.33
C GLU A 176 22.70 8.74 1.98
N ARG A 177 21.55 8.77 1.29
CA ARG A 177 20.89 10.03 0.89
C ARG A 177 20.35 10.83 2.06
N ARG A 178 20.25 12.15 1.89
CA ARG A 178 19.65 13.04 2.91
C ARG A 178 18.12 13.02 2.88
N ASP A 179 17.56 12.68 1.72
CA ASP A 179 16.12 12.62 1.49
C ASP A 179 15.46 11.56 2.39
N PHE A 180 14.19 11.79 2.72
CA PHE A 180 13.40 10.87 3.52
C PHE A 180 12.57 9.96 2.60
N PRO A 181 12.61 8.63 2.80
CA PRO A 181 11.77 7.67 2.07
C PRO A 181 10.29 7.85 2.44
N MET A 182 9.58 8.68 1.66
CA MET A 182 8.17 9.00 1.86
C MET A 182 7.24 7.80 1.71
N GLY A 183 7.65 6.76 0.99
CA GLY A 183 6.90 5.52 0.82
C GLY A 183 6.59 4.82 2.14
N ILE A 184 7.45 4.93 3.16
CA ILE A 184 7.14 4.39 4.50
C ILE A 184 5.98 5.17 5.14
N ALA A 185 6.01 6.50 5.04
CA ALA A 185 4.98 7.35 5.63
C ALA A 185 3.65 7.18 4.89
N LEU A 186 3.66 7.18 3.56
CA LEU A 186 2.50 7.00 2.71
C LEU A 186 1.86 5.61 2.90
N ALA A 187 2.66 4.56 2.79
CA ALA A 187 2.17 3.19 2.97
C ALA A 187 1.72 2.92 4.43
N GLY A 188 2.48 3.45 5.40
CA GLY A 188 2.15 3.36 6.81
C GLY A 188 0.84 4.06 7.16
N ALA A 189 0.62 5.27 6.65
CA ALA A 189 -0.60 6.02 6.90
C ALA A 189 -1.84 5.32 6.31
N LEU A 190 -1.72 4.78 5.09
CA LEU A 190 -2.80 3.99 4.50
C LEU A 190 -3.13 2.74 5.34
N VAL A 191 -2.12 1.98 5.77
CA VAL A 191 -2.33 0.80 6.61
C VAL A 191 -2.93 1.17 7.97
N CYS A 192 -2.40 2.19 8.64
CA CYS A 192 -2.94 2.68 9.91
C CYS A 192 -4.39 3.15 9.77
N TYR A 193 -4.71 3.89 8.70
CA TYR A 193 -6.07 4.34 8.43
C TYR A 193 -7.03 3.16 8.27
N LEU A 194 -6.69 2.20 7.40
CA LEU A 194 -7.53 1.01 7.17
C LEU A 194 -7.67 0.14 8.43
N ALA A 195 -6.63 0.06 9.26
CA ALA A 195 -6.68 -0.63 10.55
C ALA A 195 -7.60 0.09 11.55
N LEU A 196 -7.50 1.42 11.67
CA LEU A 196 -8.37 2.22 12.55
C LEU A 196 -9.84 2.12 12.12
N VAL A 197 -10.10 2.14 10.81
CA VAL A 197 -11.43 1.89 10.26
C VAL A 197 -11.92 0.48 10.61
N ALA A 198 -11.10 -0.55 10.41
CA ALA A 198 -11.46 -1.93 10.75
C ALA A 198 -11.76 -2.13 12.24
N LEU A 199 -11.11 -1.35 13.10
CA LEU A 199 -11.34 -1.34 14.56
C LEU A 199 -12.51 -0.44 14.99
N GLY A 200 -13.15 0.29 14.07
CA GLY A 200 -14.22 1.23 14.38
C GLY A 200 -13.75 2.51 15.09
N ALA A 201 -12.45 2.80 15.08
CA ALA A 201 -11.84 3.97 15.70
C ALA A 201 -11.87 5.22 14.80
N MET A 202 -12.16 5.05 13.51
CA MET A 202 -12.44 6.14 12.56
C MET A 202 -13.79 5.92 11.86
N PRO A 203 -14.58 6.98 11.63
CA PRO A 203 -15.91 6.88 11.07
C PRO A 203 -15.89 6.71 9.53
N SER A 204 -15.58 5.51 9.04
CA SER A 204 -15.86 5.21 7.63
C SER A 204 -17.34 4.90 7.47
N SER A 205 -18.10 5.87 6.92
CA SER A 205 -19.54 5.82 6.65
C SER A 205 -20.10 4.40 6.54
N ARG A 206 -20.91 3.99 7.52
CA ARG A 206 -21.83 2.86 7.37
C ARG A 206 -22.85 3.16 6.27
#